data_AF-A0A318Y3N3-F1
#
_entry.id   AF-A0A318Y3N3-F1
#
_cell.length_a   1.000
_cell.length_b   1.000
_cell.length_c   1.000
_cell.angle_alpha   90.00
_cell.angle_beta   90.00
_cell.angle_gamma   90.00
#
_symmetry.space_group_name_H-M   'P 1'
#
loop_
_entity.id
_entity.type
_entity.pdbx_description
1 polymer ?
#
loop_
_entity_poly.entity_id
_entity_poly.type
_entity_poly.pdbx_seq_one_letter_code
_entity_poly.pdbx_strand_id
1 'polypeptide(L)'
;MEDAQKEAFKYQLDILKNEINSTNDVINQINTITQSIKNWAITVWTGSIALILIKSQYDLKKFVIFTCVIPLLFWVVDGMWRRHQSRMIYRITLISKFLNSEDFKESFQKSKLINFKLLDMRARNSEHEKEYKKATDIRRILMFNTIKYFYGGLAFVSIILGVYFIIN
;
A
#
# COMPACT_ATOMS: atom_id res chain seq x y z
N MET A 1 7.36 -13.46 -42.99
CA MET A 1 7.70 -12.36 -42.05
C MET A 1 6.47 -11.81 -41.35
N GLU A 2 5.34 -11.66 -42.03
CA GLU A 2 4.09 -11.15 -41.42
C GLU A 2 3.53 -12.06 -40.30
N ASP A 3 3.61 -13.39 -40.45
CA ASP A 3 3.19 -14.33 -39.41
C ASP A 3 4.02 -14.23 -38.13
N ALA A 4 5.34 -14.07 -38.27
CA ALA A 4 6.25 -13.91 -37.13
C ALA A 4 5.95 -12.61 -36.34
N GLN A 5 5.54 -11.53 -37.02
CA GLN A 5 5.14 -10.28 -36.36
C GLN A 5 3.83 -10.44 -35.59
N LYS A 6 2.84 -11.11 -36.19
CA LYS A 6 1.57 -11.40 -35.52
C LYS A 6 1.76 -12.32 -34.30
N GLU A 7 2.66 -13.29 -34.41
CA GLU A 7 3.01 -14.20 -33.31
C GLU A 7 3.73 -13.46 -32.17
N ALA A 8 4.72 -12.62 -32.50
CA ALA A 8 5.40 -11.77 -31.52
C ALA A 8 4.43 -10.81 -30.81
N PHE A 9 3.45 -10.25 -31.54
CA PHE A 9 2.42 -9.40 -30.95
C PHE A 9 1.49 -10.17 -30.00
N LYS A 10 1.05 -11.37 -30.38
CA LYS A 10 0.29 -12.24 -29.47
C LYS A 10 1.07 -12.55 -28.19
N TYR A 11 2.36 -12.83 -28.32
CA TYR A 11 3.23 -13.05 -27.16
C TYR A 11 3.33 -11.81 -26.26
N GLN A 12 3.43 -10.61 -26.85
CA GLN A 12 3.40 -9.35 -26.10
C GLN A 12 2.08 -9.13 -25.35
N LEU A 13 0.94 -9.47 -25.95
CA LEU A 13 -0.37 -9.41 -25.29
C LEU A 13 -0.50 -10.44 -24.16
N ASP A 14 0.07 -11.63 -24.34
CA ASP A 14 0.09 -12.65 -23.29
C ASP A 14 0.96 -12.20 -22.10
N ILE A 15 2.13 -11.61 -22.36
CA ILE A 15 2.95 -10.97 -21.32
C ILE A 15 2.15 -9.89 -20.59
N LEU A 16 1.41 -9.05 -21.30
CA LEU A 16 0.59 -7.99 -20.69
C LEU A 16 -0.50 -8.58 -19.79
N LYS A 17 -1.17 -9.64 -20.24
CA LYS A 17 -2.17 -10.37 -19.45
C LYS A 17 -1.54 -10.98 -18.20
N ASN A 18 -0.38 -11.60 -18.33
CA ASN A 18 0.38 -12.18 -17.21
C ASN A 18 0.81 -11.10 -16.22
N GLU A 19 1.24 -9.93 -16.71
CA GLU A 19 1.57 -8.77 -15.86
C GLU A 19 0.35 -8.31 -15.05
N ILE A 20 -0.84 -8.21 -15.64
CA ILE A 20 -2.07 -7.86 -14.92
C ILE A 20 -2.37 -8.88 -13.81
N ASN A 21 -2.32 -10.17 -14.13
CA ASN A 21 -2.61 -11.24 -13.17
C ASN A 21 -1.62 -11.22 -12.01
N SER A 22 -0.31 -11.20 -12.30
CA SER A 22 0.72 -11.12 -11.27
C SER A 22 0.60 -9.85 -10.42
N THR A 23 0.18 -8.73 -11.03
CA THR A 23 -0.02 -7.47 -10.29
C THR A 23 -1.20 -7.57 -9.32
N ASN A 24 -2.30 -8.18 -9.74
CA ASN A 24 -3.45 -8.44 -8.87
C ASN A 24 -3.08 -9.38 -7.72
N ASP A 25 -2.32 -10.43 -7.99
CA ASP A 25 -1.86 -11.36 -6.95
C ASP A 25 -1.00 -10.65 -5.90
N VAL A 26 -0.05 -9.82 -6.33
CA VAL A 26 0.79 -9.03 -5.42
C VAL A 26 -0.05 -8.02 -4.63
N ILE A 27 -1.05 -7.38 -5.25
CA ILE A 27 -1.96 -6.47 -4.54
C ILE A 27 -2.73 -7.22 -3.44
N ASN A 28 -3.22 -8.43 -3.73
CA ASN A 28 -3.91 -9.28 -2.76
C ASN A 28 -2.99 -9.69 -1.62
N GLN A 29 -1.75 -10.06 -1.90
CA GLN A 29 -0.75 -10.34 -0.87
C GLN A 29 -0.48 -9.13 0.01
N ILE A 30 -0.35 -7.92 -0.56
CA ILE A 30 -0.18 -6.70 0.21
C ILE A 30 -1.41 -6.43 1.09
N ASN A 31 -2.63 -6.65 0.60
CA ASN A 31 -3.83 -6.53 1.42
C ASN A 31 -3.76 -7.43 2.66
N THR A 32 -3.37 -8.71 2.49
CA THR A 32 -3.16 -9.64 3.61
C THR A 32 -2.05 -9.17 4.55
N ILE A 33 -0.94 -8.65 4.04
CA ILE A 33 0.14 -8.07 4.85
C ILE A 33 -0.37 -6.89 5.67
N THR A 34 -1.09 -5.94 5.06
CA THR A 34 -1.62 -4.76 5.78
C THR A 34 -2.64 -5.15 6.86
N GLN A 35 -3.46 -6.18 6.63
CA GLN A 35 -4.36 -6.72 7.64
C GLN A 35 -3.58 -7.37 8.80
N SER A 36 -2.54 -8.15 8.48
CA SER A 36 -1.66 -8.77 9.48
C SER A 36 -0.95 -7.71 10.34
N ILE A 37 -0.43 -6.64 9.72
CA ILE A 37 0.18 -5.49 10.41
C ILE A 37 -0.79 -4.86 11.41
N LYS A 38 -2.06 -4.67 11.04
CA LYS A 38 -3.08 -4.13 11.95
C LYS A 38 -3.37 -5.06 13.13
N ASN A 39 -3.48 -6.37 12.87
CA ASN A 39 -3.68 -7.36 13.93
C ASN A 39 -2.49 -7.35 14.90
N TRP A 40 -1.27 -7.37 14.39
CA TRP A 40 -0.05 -7.27 15.20
C TRP A 40 0.03 -5.95 15.97
N ALA A 41 -0.38 -4.83 15.37
CA ALA A 41 -0.42 -3.54 16.06
C ALA A 41 -1.32 -3.62 17.29
N ILE A 42 -2.53 -4.18 17.16
CA ILE A 42 -3.46 -4.36 18.29
C ILE A 42 -2.85 -5.31 19.33
N THR A 43 -2.32 -6.46 18.92
CA THR A 43 -1.77 -7.45 19.85
C THR A 43 -0.62 -6.87 20.67
N VAL A 44 0.35 -6.21 20.01
CA VAL A 44 1.51 -5.63 20.70
C VAL A 44 1.10 -4.45 21.58
N TRP A 45 0.19 -3.60 21.10
CA TRP A 45 -0.33 -2.47 21.86
C TRP A 45 -1.10 -2.93 23.11
N THR A 46 -2.08 -3.82 22.96
CA THR A 46 -2.86 -4.37 24.08
C THR A 46 -1.97 -5.12 25.07
N GLY A 47 -1.02 -5.93 24.58
CA GLY A 47 -0.07 -6.63 25.43
C GLY A 47 0.81 -5.67 26.23
N SER A 48 1.26 -4.57 25.61
CA SER A 48 2.07 -3.55 26.29
C SER A 48 1.28 -2.83 27.38
N ILE A 49 0.02 -2.45 27.11
CA ILE A 49 -0.86 -1.86 28.12
C ILE A 49 -1.10 -2.85 29.27
N ALA A 50 -1.45 -4.10 28.96
CA ALA A 50 -1.71 -5.12 29.97
C ALA A 50 -0.48 -5.35 30.87
N LEU A 51 0.72 -5.44 30.31
CA LEU A 51 1.95 -5.60 31.08
C LEU A 51 2.22 -4.43 32.04
N ILE A 52 1.93 -3.19 31.61
CA ILE A 52 2.08 -2.01 32.48
C ILE A 52 1.03 -2.04 33.60
N LEU A 53 -0.20 -2.43 33.31
CA LEU A 53 -1.29 -2.45 34.28
C LEU A 53 -1.18 -3.58 35.31
N ILE A 54 -0.63 -4.73 34.92
CA ILE A 54 -0.43 -5.88 35.82
C ILE A 54 0.62 -5.58 36.89
N LYS A 55 1.64 -4.78 36.57
CA LYS A 55 2.63 -4.38 37.57
C LYS A 55 1.97 -3.47 38.61
N SER A 56 1.94 -3.94 39.87
CA SER A 56 1.38 -3.21 41.03
C SER A 56 2.10 -1.89 41.36
N GLN A 57 3.16 -1.55 40.62
CA GLN A 57 3.89 -0.30 40.79
C GLN A 57 3.08 0.85 40.18
N TYR A 58 2.47 1.64 41.05
CA TYR A 58 1.65 2.80 40.69
C TYR A 58 2.40 3.80 39.78
N ASP A 59 3.70 3.97 39.98
CA ASP A 59 4.53 4.84 39.13
C ASP A 59 4.66 4.35 37.68
N LEU A 60 4.58 3.04 37.42
CA LEU A 60 4.65 2.49 36.07
C LEU A 60 3.40 2.80 35.24
N LYS A 61 2.24 2.98 35.88
CA LYS A 61 0.97 3.27 35.20
C LYS A 61 0.98 4.63 34.49
N LYS A 62 1.78 5.58 34.98
CA LYS A 62 1.99 6.89 34.33
C LYS A 62 2.67 6.75 32.95
N PHE A 63 3.40 5.67 32.71
CA PHE A 63 4.06 5.41 31.43
C PHE A 63 3.15 4.78 30.37
N VAL A 64 1.86 4.52 30.68
CA VAL A 64 0.88 4.03 29.67
C VAL A 64 0.80 4.98 28.47
N ILE A 65 0.99 6.28 28.66
CA ILE A 65 1.00 7.25 27.54
C ILE A 65 2.01 6.89 26.45
N PHE A 66 3.17 6.32 26.81
CA PHE A 66 4.21 5.94 25.84
C PHE A 66 3.81 4.75 24.96
N THR A 67 2.76 4.01 25.32
CA THR A 67 2.22 2.95 24.44
C THR A 67 1.65 3.50 23.13
N CYS A 68 1.38 4.81 23.04
CA CYS A 68 0.96 5.47 21.80
C CYS A 68 2.00 5.37 20.69
N VAL A 69 3.29 5.20 21.04
CA VAL A 69 4.39 5.04 20.08
C VAL A 69 4.20 3.78 19.24
N ILE A 70 3.63 2.71 19.81
CA ILE A 70 3.44 1.43 19.12
C ILE A 70 2.52 1.60 17.90
N PRO A 71 1.26 2.08 18.03
CA PRO A 71 0.42 2.38 16.88
C PRO A 71 1.06 3.30 15.84
N LEU A 72 1.83 4.31 16.28
CA LEU A 72 2.49 5.25 15.36
C LEU A 72 3.59 4.57 14.52
N LEU A 73 4.36 3.66 15.10
CA LEU A 73 5.34 2.87 14.34
C LEU A 73 4.64 1.97 13.30
N PHE A 74 3.59 1.27 13.72
CA PHE A 74 2.81 0.44 12.82
C PHE A 74 2.10 1.25 11.72
N TRP A 75 1.70 2.50 11.99
CA TRP A 75 1.15 3.42 11.00
C TRP A 75 2.14 3.68 9.85
N VAL A 76 3.42 3.94 10.18
CA VAL A 76 4.46 4.15 9.18
C VAL A 76 4.67 2.89 8.33
N VAL A 77 4.74 1.72 8.97
CA VAL A 77 4.95 0.44 8.28
C VAL A 77 3.78 0.13 7.34
N ASP A 78 2.52 0.25 7.78
CA ASP A 78 1.33 0.08 6.92
C ASP A 78 1.37 1.06 5.73
N GLY A 79 1.73 2.33 5.98
CA GLY A 79 1.89 3.34 4.95
C GLY A 79 2.92 2.98 3.87
N MET A 80 4.05 2.39 4.26
CA MET A 80 5.09 1.95 3.31
C MET A 80 4.61 0.84 2.39
N TRP A 81 3.88 -0.15 2.94
CA TRP A 81 3.30 -1.24 2.16
C TRP A 81 2.21 -0.75 1.21
N ARG A 82 1.34 0.15 1.68
CA ARG A 82 0.32 0.76 0.82
C ARG A 82 0.92 1.64 -0.27
N ARG A 83 2.06 2.29 -0.03
CA ARG A 83 2.80 2.97 -1.10
C ARG A 83 3.27 2.02 -2.20
N HIS A 84 3.68 0.81 -1.84
CA HIS A 84 4.00 -0.21 -2.83
C HIS A 84 2.75 -0.63 -3.61
N GLN A 85 1.63 -0.85 -2.91
CA GLN A 85 0.34 -1.15 -3.54
C GLN A 85 -0.11 -0.05 -4.52
N SER A 86 0.01 1.23 -4.14
CA SER A 86 -0.39 2.36 -5.00
C SER A 86 0.40 2.42 -6.30
N ARG A 87 1.69 2.04 -6.30
CA ARG A 87 2.50 1.93 -7.55
C ARG A 87 1.93 0.90 -8.50
N MET A 88 1.54 -0.26 -7.96
CA MET A 88 0.96 -1.37 -8.73
C MET A 88 -0.42 -1.00 -9.28
N ILE A 89 -1.27 -0.37 -8.46
CA ILE A 89 -2.58 0.14 -8.89
C ILE A 89 -2.42 1.18 -10.01
N TYR A 90 -1.42 2.07 -9.89
CA TYR A 90 -1.12 3.04 -10.93
C TYR A 90 -0.70 2.35 -12.24
N ARG A 91 0.12 1.29 -12.18
CA ARG A 91 0.47 0.50 -13.36
C ARG A 91 -0.75 -0.14 -14.02
N ILE A 92 -1.66 -0.75 -13.25
CA ILE A 92 -2.93 -1.29 -13.77
C ILE A 92 -3.74 -0.17 -14.44
N THR A 93 -3.75 1.02 -13.86
CA THR A 93 -4.42 2.19 -14.44
C THR A 93 -3.80 2.58 -15.80
N LEU A 94 -2.47 2.53 -15.94
CA LEU A 94 -1.80 2.77 -17.23
C LEU A 94 -2.15 1.71 -18.26
N ILE A 95 -2.16 0.43 -17.88
CA ILE A 95 -2.57 -0.68 -18.76
C ILE A 95 -4.01 -0.47 -19.22
N SER A 96 -4.92 -0.15 -18.30
CA SER A 96 -6.33 0.14 -18.60
C SER A 96 -6.49 1.34 -19.53
N LYS A 97 -5.77 2.45 -19.29
CA LYS A 97 -5.75 3.61 -20.18
C LYS A 97 -5.28 3.22 -21.59
N PHE A 98 -4.21 2.44 -21.70
CA PHE A 98 -3.69 1.97 -22.98
C PHE A 98 -4.71 1.11 -23.74
N LEU A 99 -5.28 0.08 -23.10
CA LEU A 99 -6.25 -0.82 -23.73
C LEU A 99 -7.52 -0.11 -24.23
N ASN A 100 -7.87 1.03 -23.64
CA ASN A 100 -9.01 1.85 -24.04
C ASN A 100 -8.64 3.04 -24.95
N SER A 101 -7.37 3.17 -25.36
CA SER A 101 -6.88 4.27 -26.19
C SER A 101 -6.84 3.91 -27.68
N GLU A 102 -6.73 4.93 -28.53
CA GLU A 102 -6.50 4.74 -29.97
C GLU A 102 -5.14 4.05 -30.25
N ASP A 103 -4.14 4.25 -29.38
CA ASP A 103 -2.82 3.60 -29.48
C ASP A 103 -2.93 2.07 -29.50
N PHE A 104 -3.94 1.49 -28.82
CA PHE A 104 -4.17 0.05 -28.85
C PHE A 104 -4.73 -0.42 -30.21
N LYS A 105 -5.65 0.34 -30.81
CA LYS A 105 -6.16 0.06 -32.16
C LYS A 105 -5.03 0.17 -33.19
N GLU A 106 -4.19 1.19 -33.07
CA GLU A 106 -3.02 1.37 -33.92
C GLU A 106 -2.01 0.23 -33.71
N SER A 107 -1.82 -0.23 -32.47
CA SER A 107 -0.96 -1.38 -32.14
C SER A 107 -1.42 -2.67 -32.80
N PHE A 108 -2.73 -2.88 -32.92
CA PHE A 108 -3.31 -4.00 -33.69
C PHE A 108 -3.01 -3.90 -35.18
N GLN A 109 -3.18 -2.72 -35.77
CA GLN A 109 -2.91 -2.50 -37.19
C GLN A 109 -1.43 -2.73 -37.52
N LYS A 110 -0.53 -2.29 -36.64
CA LYS A 110 0.92 -2.44 -36.83
C LYS A 110 1.50 -3.75 -36.28
N SER A 111 0.66 -4.62 -35.67
CA SER A 111 1.09 -5.86 -35.00
C SER A 111 2.28 -5.65 -34.05
N LYS A 112 2.24 -4.55 -33.28
CA LYS A 112 3.29 -4.17 -32.33
C LYS A 112 2.72 -3.21 -31.31
N LEU A 113 3.09 -3.33 -30.04
CA LEU A 113 2.73 -2.33 -29.03
C LEU A 113 3.40 -0.97 -29.33
N ILE A 114 2.57 0.04 -29.58
CA ILE A 114 2.97 1.41 -29.82
C ILE A 114 2.81 2.20 -28.52
N ASN A 115 3.82 3.01 -28.18
CA ASN A 115 3.82 3.89 -27.01
C ASN A 115 3.57 3.20 -25.66
N PHE A 116 3.66 1.87 -25.59
CA PHE A 116 3.45 1.10 -24.36
C PHE A 116 4.67 0.26 -24.00
N LYS A 117 5.18 0.46 -22.77
CA LYS A 117 6.30 -0.32 -22.23
C LYS A 117 5.77 -1.52 -21.46
N LEU A 118 6.19 -2.72 -21.84
CA LEU A 118 5.91 -3.98 -21.14
C LEU A 118 6.84 -4.18 -19.94
N LEU A 119 6.41 -5.04 -19.00
CA LEU A 119 7.22 -5.51 -17.87
C LEU A 119 7.66 -4.39 -16.91
N ASP A 120 6.80 -3.39 -16.70
CA ASP A 120 7.03 -2.31 -15.74
C ASP A 120 5.99 -2.34 -14.62
N MET A 121 5.97 -3.45 -13.89
CA MET A 121 4.99 -3.72 -12.84
C MET A 121 4.89 -2.58 -11.82
N ARG A 122 6.01 -1.93 -11.50
CA ARG A 122 6.10 -0.83 -10.51
C ARG A 122 5.91 0.57 -11.11
N ALA A 123 5.63 0.67 -12.40
CA ALA A 123 5.54 1.92 -13.16
C ALA A 123 6.77 2.82 -12.96
N ARG A 124 7.98 2.23 -12.97
CA ARG A 124 9.26 2.97 -12.82
C ARG A 124 9.45 4.00 -13.92
N ASN A 125 9.00 3.69 -15.13
CA ASN A 125 9.11 4.61 -16.26
C ASN A 125 8.27 5.87 -16.11
N SER A 126 7.28 5.87 -15.22
CA SER A 126 6.40 7.01 -14.95
C SER A 126 6.77 7.76 -13.68
N GLU A 127 7.91 7.47 -13.04
CA GLU A 127 8.31 8.10 -11.77
C GLU A 127 8.42 9.63 -11.83
N HIS A 128 8.73 10.16 -13.01
CA HIS A 128 8.84 11.60 -13.25
C HIS A 128 7.47 12.28 -13.43
N GLU A 129 6.41 11.52 -13.73
CA GLU A 129 5.09 12.05 -13.99
C GLU A 129 4.43 12.59 -12.72
N LYS A 130 3.74 13.73 -12.85
CA LYS A 130 3.02 14.34 -11.72
C LYS A 130 1.93 13.42 -11.17
N GLU A 131 1.24 12.68 -12.05
CA GLU A 131 0.21 11.71 -11.64
C GLU A 131 0.80 10.59 -10.78
N TYR A 132 1.93 10.02 -11.18
CA TYR A 132 2.64 9.00 -10.41
C TYR A 132 3.03 9.51 -9.02
N LYS A 133 3.66 10.70 -8.94
CA LYS A 133 4.07 11.29 -7.66
C LYS A 133 2.88 11.51 -6.74
N LYS A 134 1.75 11.98 -7.28
CA LYS A 134 0.51 12.20 -6.52
C LYS A 134 -0.17 10.90 -6.08
N ALA A 135 -0.04 9.82 -6.86
CA ALA A 135 -0.57 8.50 -6.52
C ALA A 135 0.29 7.77 -5.48
N THR A 136 1.59 8.04 -5.43
CA THR A 136 2.58 7.32 -4.60
C THR A 136 3.15 8.16 -3.45
N ASP A 137 2.55 9.32 -3.18
CA ASP A 137 2.92 10.21 -2.08
C ASP A 137 2.60 9.56 -0.72
N ILE A 138 3.64 9.34 0.08
CA ILE A 138 3.53 8.73 1.39
C ILE A 138 2.65 9.54 2.35
N ARG A 139 2.69 10.87 2.27
CA ARG A 139 1.91 11.73 3.18
C ARG A 139 0.43 11.55 2.93
N ARG A 140 0.04 11.55 1.65
CA ARG A 140 -1.34 11.31 1.23
C ARG A 140 -1.81 9.92 1.63
N ILE A 141 -0.94 8.92 1.49
CA ILE A 141 -1.27 7.55 1.85
C ILE A 141 -1.48 7.42 3.36
N LEU A 142 -0.59 7.97 4.18
CA LEU A 142 -0.73 7.95 5.64
C LEU A 142 -2.01 8.66 6.11
N MET A 143 -2.47 9.66 5.36
CA MET A 143 -3.69 10.42 5.64
C MET A 143 -4.98 9.75 5.15
N PHE A 144 -4.94 8.55 4.58
CA PHE A 144 -6.16 7.81 4.26
C PHE A 144 -7.00 7.55 5.52
N ASN A 145 -8.30 7.82 5.44
CA ASN A 145 -9.24 7.72 6.56
C ASN A 145 -9.12 6.39 7.33
N THR A 146 -9.02 5.27 6.61
CA THR A 146 -8.94 3.94 7.23
C THR A 146 -7.67 3.73 8.07
N ILE A 147 -6.56 4.35 7.68
CA ILE A 147 -5.28 4.25 8.38
C ILE A 147 -5.24 5.27 9.51
N LYS A 148 -5.55 6.53 9.18
CA LYS A 148 -5.56 7.65 10.12
C LYS A 148 -6.45 7.37 11.32
N TYR A 149 -7.69 6.92 11.10
CA TYR A 149 -8.62 6.67 12.20
C TYR A 149 -8.26 5.42 13.00
N PHE A 150 -7.72 4.38 12.35
CA PHE A 150 -7.31 3.16 13.05
C PHE A 150 -6.14 3.42 14.01
N TYR A 151 -5.00 3.89 13.49
CA TYR A 151 -3.81 4.11 14.32
C TYR A 151 -3.94 5.36 15.19
N GLY A 152 -4.59 6.41 14.69
CA GLY A 152 -4.90 7.60 15.48
C GLY A 152 -5.84 7.29 16.65
N GLY A 153 -6.83 6.40 16.44
CA GLY A 153 -7.71 5.93 17.51
C GLY A 153 -6.95 5.19 18.61
N LEU A 154 -6.08 4.24 18.26
CA LEU A 154 -5.26 3.51 19.24
C LEU A 154 -4.33 4.45 20.03
N ALA A 155 -3.66 5.37 19.33
CA ALA A 155 -2.81 6.37 19.98
C ALA A 155 -3.61 7.29 20.91
N PHE A 156 -4.81 7.70 20.51
CA PHE A 156 -5.70 8.52 21.32
C PHE A 156 -6.15 7.80 22.60
N VAL A 157 -6.48 6.50 22.52
CA VAL A 157 -6.80 5.69 23.70
C VAL A 157 -5.61 5.61 24.67
N SER A 158 -4.39 5.39 24.17
CA SER A 158 -3.18 5.43 25.01
C SER A 158 -3.00 6.76 25.75
N ILE A 159 -3.31 7.87 25.09
CA ILE A 159 -3.20 9.21 25.69
C ILE A 159 -4.26 9.38 26.79
N ILE A 160 -5.52 9.02 26.53
CA ILE A 160 -6.59 9.11 27.53
C ILE A 160 -6.25 8.27 28.77
N LEU A 161 -5.82 7.02 28.56
CA LEU A 161 -5.44 6.14 29.67
C LEU A 161 -4.25 6.69 30.45
N GLY A 162 -3.23 7.19 29.75
CA GLY A 162 -2.07 7.81 30.37
C GLY A 162 -2.42 9.03 31.23
N VAL A 163 -3.24 9.94 30.70
CA VAL A 163 -3.71 11.13 31.44
C VAL A 163 -4.51 10.73 32.68
N TYR A 164 -5.39 9.72 32.56
CA TYR A 164 -6.16 9.21 33.69
C TYR A 164 -5.27 8.74 34.85
N PHE A 165 -4.20 7.99 34.57
CA PHE A 165 -3.24 7.50 35.59
C PHE A 165 -2.22 8.53 36.06
N ILE A 166 -2.09 9.67 35.37
CA ILE A 166 -1.27 10.78 35.85
C ILE A 166 -2.05 11.63 36.87
N ILE A 167 -3.36 11.75 36.67
CA ILE A 167 -4.25 12.55 37.52
C ILE A 167 -4.72 11.77 38.77
N ASN A 168 -5.08 10.49 38.61
CA ASN A 168 -5.56 9.62 39.70
C ASN A 168 -4.49 8.67 40.19
#